data_AF-A0AAV4FFL8-F1
#
_entry.id   AF-A0AAV4FFL8-F1
#
_cell.length_a   1.000
_cell.length_b   1.000
_cell.length_c   1.000
_cell.angle_alpha   90.00
_cell.angle_beta   90.00
_cell.angle_gamma   90.00
#
_symmetry.space_group_name_H-M   'P 1'
#
loop_
_entity.id
_entity.type
_entity.pdbx_description
1 polymer ?
#
loop_
_entity_poly.entity_id
_entity_poly.type
_entity_poly.pdbx_seq_one_letter_code
_entity_poly.pdbx_strand_id
1 'polypeptide(L)'
;MPFVSNVGTPLGDSLSPVLFTIYLENVLREIRTTLPEPNSSYGREIPSEIAYADDVDFIGHDYANIAQIQETIEKYQLKVNTDKTEFTLLSKSEEDWKKVKKVGSLIDDNEDIERRKQLSSTALSRLNNLWLKDNKIKTATNIHLYKSLVKSVLLYNCST
;
A
#
# COMPACT_ATOMS: atom_id res chain seq x y z
N MET A 1 -30.52 -15.22 -18.76
CA MET A 1 -30.53 -15.17 -17.28
C MET A 1 -29.30 -14.39 -16.83
N PRO A 2 -29.39 -13.51 -15.82
CA PRO A 2 -28.20 -12.87 -15.26
C PRO A 2 -27.33 -13.90 -14.53
N PHE A 3 -26.01 -13.72 -14.60
CA PHE A 3 -25.04 -14.52 -13.84
C PHE A 3 -25.09 -14.11 -12.37
N VAL A 4 -25.26 -15.07 -11.46
CA VAL A 4 -25.29 -14.82 -10.00
C VAL A 4 -23.92 -15.13 -9.44
N SER A 5 -23.27 -14.13 -8.82
CA SER A 5 -22.05 -14.36 -8.05
C SER A 5 -22.42 -14.82 -6.64
N ASN A 6 -21.98 -16.02 -6.26
CA ASN A 6 -22.23 -16.59 -4.93
C ASN A 6 -21.08 -16.33 -3.94
N VAL A 7 -19.93 -15.84 -4.43
CA VAL A 7 -18.73 -15.54 -3.65
C VAL A 7 -18.21 -14.15 -4.05
N GLY A 8 -17.71 -13.41 -3.07
CA GLY A 8 -17.18 -12.06 -3.25
C GLY A 8 -18.24 -10.97 -3.17
N THR A 9 -17.76 -9.73 -3.14
CA THR A 9 -18.58 -8.52 -3.09
C THR A 9 -18.46 -7.75 -4.42
N PRO A 10 -19.49 -7.01 -4.86
CA PRO A 10 -19.43 -6.23 -6.10
C PRO A 10 -18.35 -5.13 -6.07
N LEU A 11 -17.46 -5.11 -7.06
CA LEU A 11 -16.49 -4.01 -7.21
C LEU A 11 -17.21 -2.71 -7.59
N GLY A 12 -16.97 -1.65 -6.83
CA GLY A 12 -17.57 -0.32 -7.04
C GLY A 12 -18.80 -0.04 -6.17
N ASP A 13 -19.29 -1.02 -5.40
CA ASP A 13 -20.29 -0.79 -4.36
C ASP A 13 -19.61 -0.19 -3.12
N SER A 14 -20.23 0.84 -2.52
CA SER A 14 -19.64 1.60 -1.40
C SER A 14 -19.50 0.80 -0.10
N LEU A 15 -20.30 -0.25 0.09
CA LEU A 15 -20.27 -1.09 1.28
C LEU A 15 -19.24 -2.23 1.13
N SER A 16 -18.93 -2.62 -0.10
CA SER A 16 -18.05 -3.76 -0.40
C SER A 16 -16.64 -3.67 0.22
N PRO A 17 -15.93 -2.51 0.20
CA PRO A 17 -14.64 -2.39 0.86
C PRO A 17 -14.73 -2.61 2.37
N VAL A 18 -15.75 -2.05 3.02
CA VAL A 18 -15.95 -2.17 4.48
C VAL A 18 -16.23 -3.62 4.87
N LEU A 19 -17.10 -4.30 4.12
CA LEU A 19 -17.40 -5.72 4.35
C LEU A 19 -16.15 -6.58 4.18
N PHE A 20 -15.35 -6.32 3.15
CA PHE A 20 -14.10 -7.04 2.94
C PHE A 20 -13.11 -6.82 4.09
N THR A 21 -12.94 -5.58 4.57
CA THR A 21 -12.06 -5.29 5.72
C THR A 21 -12.53 -6.00 6.99
N ILE A 22 -13.84 -5.99 7.29
CA ILE A 22 -14.39 -6.72 8.45
C ILE A 22 -14.14 -8.22 8.32
N TYR A 23 -14.36 -8.76 7.12
CA TYR A 23 -14.14 -10.17 6.82
C TYR A 23 -12.67 -10.55 7.00
N LEU A 24 -11.75 -9.78 6.42
CA LEU A 24 -10.31 -10.01 6.52
C LEU A 24 -9.82 -9.90 7.97
N GLU A 25 -10.27 -8.92 8.74
CA GLU A 25 -9.92 -8.78 10.15
C GLU A 25 -10.33 -10.00 10.99
N ASN A 26 -11.47 -10.64 10.68
CA ASN A 26 -11.84 -11.89 11.33
C ASN A 26 -10.83 -13.01 11.04
N VAL A 27 -10.34 -13.11 9.80
CA VAL A 27 -9.29 -14.08 9.41
C VAL A 27 -7.96 -13.76 10.10
N LEU A 28 -7.57 -12.48 10.14
CA LEU A 28 -6.34 -12.01 10.80
C LEU A 28 -6.36 -12.33 12.30
N ARG A 29 -7.51 -12.25 12.97
CA ARG A 29 -7.65 -12.68 14.37
C ARG A 29 -7.30 -14.15 14.57
N GLU A 30 -7.73 -15.03 13.68
CA GLU A 30 -7.36 -16.45 13.75
C GLU A 30 -5.86 -16.61 13.48
N ILE A 31 -5.32 -15.95 12.45
CA ILE A 31 -3.88 -15.99 12.14
C ILE A 31 -3.04 -15.59 13.36
N ARG A 32 -3.39 -14.52 14.06
CA ARG A 32 -2.71 -14.04 15.28
C ARG A 32 -2.69 -15.07 16.42
N THR A 33 -3.65 -16.01 16.46
CA THR A 33 -3.63 -17.11 17.45
C THR A 33 -2.75 -18.29 17.03
N THR A 34 -2.49 -18.42 15.73
CA THR A 34 -1.72 -19.54 15.17
C THR A 34 -0.23 -19.20 15.01
N LEU A 35 0.08 -17.94 14.70
CA LEU A 35 1.45 -17.47 14.64
C LEU A 35 2.02 -17.36 16.07
N PRO A 36 3.25 -17.82 16.32
CA PRO A 36 3.93 -17.52 17.57
C PRO A 36 3.94 -16.00 17.76
N GLU A 37 3.71 -15.51 18.99
CA GLU A 37 3.66 -14.07 19.22
C GLU A 37 4.90 -13.43 18.58
N PRO A 38 4.72 -12.46 17.68
CA PRO A 38 5.83 -11.69 17.17
C PRO A 38 6.40 -10.98 18.37
N ASN A 39 7.50 -11.52 18.90
CA ASN A 39 8.27 -10.95 19.99
C ASN A 39 8.91 -9.67 19.48
N SER A 40 8.11 -8.63 19.22
CA SER A 40 8.60 -7.29 18.99
C SER A 40 9.51 -6.94 20.17
N SER A 41 10.81 -6.82 19.92
CA SER A 41 11.77 -6.38 20.96
C SER A 41 11.47 -4.96 21.45
N TYR A 42 10.60 -4.24 20.74
CA TYR A 42 10.15 -2.90 21.06
C TYR A 42 8.82 -2.90 21.85
N GLY A 43 8.37 -4.06 22.34
CA GLY A 43 7.09 -4.18 23.04
C GLY A 43 5.91 -3.77 22.16
N ARG A 44 4.95 -3.01 22.71
CA ARG A 44 3.79 -2.50 21.96
C ARG A 44 4.07 -1.24 21.12
N GLU A 45 5.32 -0.78 21.05
CA GLU A 45 5.65 0.45 20.30
C GLU A 45 5.60 0.25 18.79
N ILE A 46 5.94 -0.95 18.31
CA ILE A 46 5.84 -1.32 16.90
C ILE A 46 4.71 -2.32 16.73
N PRO A 47 3.76 -2.09 15.81
CA PRO A 47 2.72 -3.06 15.53
C PRO A 47 3.33 -4.32 14.91
N SER A 48 2.80 -5.47 15.30
CA SER A 48 3.20 -6.77 14.74
C SER A 48 2.67 -7.04 13.33
N GLU A 49 1.73 -6.21 12.88
CA GLU A 49 1.03 -6.35 11.63
C GLU A 49 0.60 -4.95 11.15
N ILE A 50 0.77 -4.70 9.86
CA ILE A 50 0.21 -3.51 9.19
C ILE A 50 -0.64 -3.99 8.02
N ALA A 51 -1.81 -3.38 7.84
CA ALA A 51 -2.77 -3.79 6.82
C ALA A 51 -3.35 -2.57 6.10
N TYR A 52 -3.43 -2.64 4.78
CA TYR A 52 -4.11 -1.68 3.93
C TYR A 52 -4.91 -2.42 2.86
N ALA A 53 -6.24 -2.41 2.95
CA ALA A 53 -7.13 -3.22 2.13
C ALA A 53 -6.75 -4.72 2.20
N ASP A 54 -6.33 -5.34 1.10
CA ASP A 54 -5.85 -6.73 1.02
C ASP A 54 -4.34 -6.90 1.24
N ASP A 55 -3.57 -5.81 1.19
CA ASP A 55 -2.13 -5.84 1.47
C ASP A 55 -1.91 -5.92 2.99
N VAL A 56 -1.34 -7.03 3.46
CA VAL A 56 -1.03 -7.27 4.87
C VAL A 56 0.45 -7.65 5.01
N ASP A 57 1.17 -6.95 5.87
CA ASP A 57 2.57 -7.23 6.21
C ASP A 57 2.69 -7.59 7.70
N PHE A 58 3.44 -8.65 7.99
CA PHE A 58 3.79 -9.06 9.34
C PHE A 58 5.19 -8.56 9.71
N ILE A 59 5.34 -8.01 10.91
CA ILE A 59 6.58 -7.38 11.39
C ILE A 59 7.08 -8.15 12.61
N GLY A 60 8.33 -8.62 12.54
CA GLY A 60 8.95 -9.40 13.61
C GLY A 60 10.45 -9.65 13.34
N HIS A 61 11.06 -10.49 14.19
CA HIS A 61 12.47 -10.89 14.01
C HIS A 61 12.66 -11.95 12.93
N ASP A 62 11.66 -12.81 12.78
CA ASP A 62 11.66 -13.90 11.81
C ASP A 62 10.54 -13.69 10.81
N TYR A 63 10.74 -14.23 9.60
CA TYR A 63 9.70 -14.21 8.59
C TYR A 63 8.49 -15.03 9.02
N ALA A 64 7.31 -14.47 8.79
CA ALA A 64 6.06 -15.18 9.05
C ALA A 64 5.98 -16.45 8.19
N ASN A 65 5.46 -17.53 8.77
CA ASN A 65 5.30 -18.79 8.07
C ASN A 65 4.10 -18.70 7.10
N ILE A 66 4.39 -18.40 5.82
CA ILE A 66 3.37 -18.22 4.78
C ILE A 66 2.54 -19.49 4.56
N ALA A 67 3.12 -20.69 4.73
CA ALA A 67 2.37 -21.93 4.59
C ALA A 67 1.28 -22.06 5.67
N GLN A 68 1.62 -21.72 6.92
CA GLN A 68 0.67 -21.72 8.03
C GLN A 68 -0.42 -20.65 7.87
N ILE A 69 -0.04 -19.48 7.35
CA ILE A 69 -1.00 -18.41 7.02
C ILE A 69 -1.96 -18.88 5.93
N GLN A 70 -1.44 -19.49 4.86
CA GLN A 70 -2.24 -20.03 3.75
C GLN A 70 -3.24 -21.07 4.23
N GLU A 71 -2.85 -22.02 5.09
CA GLU A 71 -3.76 -23.01 5.68
C GLU A 71 -4.92 -22.37 6.45
N THR A 72 -4.68 -21.23 7.11
CA THR A 72 -5.73 -20.51 7.84
C THR A 72 -6.63 -19.72 6.89
N ILE A 73 -6.06 -19.03 5.92
CA ILE A 73 -6.78 -18.20 4.94
C ILE A 73 -7.68 -19.04 4.02
N GLU A 74 -7.25 -20.25 3.66
CA GLU A 74 -8.04 -21.18 2.81
C GLU A 74 -9.37 -21.60 3.45
N LYS A 75 -9.45 -21.67 4.80
CA LYS A 75 -10.70 -21.94 5.52
C LYS A 75 -11.78 -20.90 5.22
N TYR A 76 -11.35 -19.69 4.87
CA TYR A 76 -12.19 -18.54 4.56
C TYR A 76 -12.35 -18.30 3.05
N GLN A 77 -12.02 -19.29 2.21
CA GLN A 77 -12.10 -19.16 0.74
C GLN A 77 -11.30 -17.98 0.17
N LEU A 78 -10.30 -17.51 0.92
CA LEU A 78 -9.33 -16.54 0.49
C LEU A 78 -8.07 -17.27 0.01
N LYS A 79 -7.19 -16.56 -0.70
CA LYS A 79 -5.94 -17.12 -1.21
C LYS A 79 -4.84 -16.06 -1.14
N VAL A 80 -3.69 -16.40 -0.57
CA VAL A 80 -2.50 -15.55 -0.64
C VAL A 80 -1.95 -15.57 -2.07
N ASN A 81 -1.60 -14.39 -2.57
CA ASN A 81 -0.87 -14.28 -3.82
C ASN A 81 0.64 -14.45 -3.55
N THR A 82 1.11 -15.69 -3.67
CA THR A 82 2.52 -16.05 -3.43
C THR A 82 3.48 -15.32 -4.36
N ASP A 83 3.07 -15.04 -5.60
CA ASP A 83 3.92 -14.36 -6.59
C ASP A 83 4.16 -12.89 -6.23
N LYS A 84 3.25 -12.30 -5.45
CA LYS A 84 3.36 -10.93 -4.93
C LYS A 84 3.86 -10.86 -3.49
N THR A 85 4.04 -12.00 -2.83
CA THR A 85 4.50 -12.02 -1.43
C THR A 85 6.00 -11.72 -1.40
N GLU A 86 6.38 -10.69 -0.65
CA GLU A 86 7.75 -10.22 -0.55
C GLU A 86 8.28 -10.37 0.88
N PHE A 87 9.55 -10.73 1.02
CA PHE A 87 10.25 -10.79 2.30
C PHE A 87 11.27 -9.67 2.34
N THR A 88 11.17 -8.80 3.35
CA THR A 88 12.07 -7.65 3.51
C THR A 88 12.82 -7.74 4.82
N LEU A 89 14.15 -7.75 4.75
CA LEU A 89 15.02 -7.66 5.92
C LEU A 89 15.35 -6.18 6.20
N LEU A 90 14.92 -5.68 7.36
CA LEU A 90 15.31 -4.36 7.83
C LEU A 90 16.64 -4.47 8.60
N SER A 91 17.73 -4.08 7.94
CA SER A 91 19.08 -4.18 8.49
C SER A 91 19.85 -2.87 8.31
N LYS A 92 20.84 -2.64 9.19
CA LYS A 92 21.82 -1.55 8.99
C LYS A 92 22.93 -1.93 8.01
N SER A 93 23.21 -3.23 7.84
CA SER A 93 24.26 -3.71 6.94
C SER A 93 23.78 -3.85 5.50
N GLU A 94 22.47 -4.05 5.30
CA GLU A 94 21.85 -4.20 4.00
C GLU A 94 20.89 -3.05 3.75
N GLU A 95 20.95 -2.45 2.56
CA GLU A 95 20.16 -1.25 2.23
C GLU A 95 19.04 -1.52 1.22
N ASP A 96 18.81 -2.78 0.83
CA ASP A 96 17.79 -3.13 -0.18
C ASP A 96 16.38 -2.72 0.26
N TRP A 97 16.12 -2.73 1.56
CA TRP A 97 14.86 -2.26 2.14
C TRP A 97 14.56 -0.79 1.85
N LYS A 98 15.57 0.05 1.57
CA LYS A 98 15.36 1.47 1.24
C LYS A 98 14.54 1.66 -0.04
N LYS A 99 14.57 0.66 -0.93
CA LYS A 99 13.83 0.66 -2.21
C LYS A 99 12.54 -0.14 -2.16
N VAL A 100 12.25 -0.79 -1.04
CA VAL A 100 10.98 -1.50 -0.85
C VAL A 100 9.85 -0.49 -0.82
N LYS A 101 8.76 -0.81 -1.52
CA LYS A 101 7.63 0.08 -1.71
C LYS A 101 6.41 -0.45 -0.97
N LYS A 102 5.79 0.39 -0.15
CA LYS A 102 4.55 0.10 0.58
C LYS A 102 3.53 1.20 0.33
N VAL A 103 2.31 0.82 -0.10
CA VAL A 103 1.19 1.74 -0.42
C VAL A 103 1.61 2.94 -1.30
N GLY A 104 2.54 2.69 -2.22
CA GLY A 104 3.04 3.71 -3.16
C GLY A 104 4.21 4.57 -2.68
N SER A 105 4.67 4.46 -1.43
CA SER A 105 5.86 5.14 -0.87
C SER A 105 7.03 4.16 -0.68
N LEU A 106 8.27 4.64 -0.71
CA LEU A 106 9.43 3.86 -0.27
C LEU A 106 9.55 3.89 1.26
N ILE A 107 10.17 2.86 1.85
CA ILE A 107 10.39 2.78 3.29
C ILE A 107 11.43 3.81 3.76
N ASP A 108 12.47 4.08 2.95
CA ASP A 108 13.47 5.11 3.29
C ASP A 108 12.97 6.52 2.92
N ASP A 109 13.03 7.42 3.90
CA ASP A 109 12.55 8.79 3.76
C ASP A 109 13.28 9.58 2.67
N ASN A 110 14.60 9.45 2.57
CA ASN A 110 15.41 10.23 1.63
C ASN A 110 15.15 9.76 0.20
N GLU A 111 15.20 8.45 -0.02
CA GLU A 111 14.89 7.83 -1.30
C GLU A 111 13.44 8.12 -1.74
N ASP A 112 12.47 8.08 -0.82
CA ASP A 112 11.09 8.42 -1.15
C ASP A 112 10.91 9.89 -1.53
N ILE A 113 11.54 10.81 -0.79
CA ILE A 113 11.52 12.25 -1.11
C ILE A 113 12.12 12.51 -2.48
N GLU A 114 13.29 11.94 -2.79
CA GLU A 114 13.93 12.11 -4.09
C GLU A 114 13.07 11.51 -5.22
N ARG A 115 12.48 10.33 -5.01
CA ARG A 115 11.56 9.74 -5.97
C ARG A 115 10.33 10.62 -6.19
N ARG A 116 9.73 11.20 -5.15
CA ARG A 116 8.57 12.11 -5.29
C ARG A 116 8.93 13.40 -6.02
N LYS A 117 10.13 13.95 -5.82
CA LYS A 117 10.64 15.08 -6.62
C LYS A 117 10.72 14.71 -8.10
N GLN A 118 11.26 13.54 -8.43
CA GLN A 118 11.35 13.06 -9.82
C GLN A 118 9.96 12.81 -10.44
N LEU A 119 9.05 12.17 -9.71
CA LEU A 119 7.68 11.93 -10.18
C LEU A 119 6.90 13.23 -10.39
N SER A 120 7.01 14.18 -9.46
CA SER A 120 6.37 15.50 -9.59
C SER A 120 6.94 16.29 -10.78
N SER A 121 8.25 16.21 -11.02
CA SER A 121 8.91 16.84 -12.18
C SER A 121 8.44 16.21 -13.50
N THR A 122 8.24 14.89 -13.50
CA THR A 122 7.67 14.16 -14.64
C THR A 122 6.22 14.57 -14.88
N ALA A 123 5.40 14.67 -13.82
CA ALA A 123 4.02 15.13 -13.90
C ALA A 123 3.93 16.56 -14.46
N LEU A 124 4.79 17.46 -13.99
CA LEU A 124 4.92 18.82 -14.51
C LEU A 124 5.28 18.81 -16.00
N SER A 125 6.25 17.99 -16.40
CA SER A 125 6.70 17.89 -17.79
C SER A 125 5.59 17.43 -18.74
N ARG A 126 4.67 16.58 -18.26
CA ARG A 126 3.48 16.16 -19.03
C ARG A 126 2.50 17.32 -19.25
N LEU A 127 2.45 18.28 -18.33
CA LEU A 127 1.63 19.49 -18.46
C LEU A 127 2.24 20.55 -19.38
N ASN A 128 3.52 20.42 -19.77
CA ASN A 128 4.16 21.37 -20.68
C ASN A 128 3.40 21.52 -22.01
N ASN A 129 2.76 20.47 -22.52
CA ASN A 129 1.93 20.57 -23.72
C ASN A 129 0.70 21.46 -23.54
N LEU A 130 0.17 21.58 -22.32
CA LEU A 130 -0.96 22.45 -22.00
C LEU A 130 -0.51 23.89 -21.71
N TRP A 131 0.68 24.06 -21.14
CA TRP A 131 1.23 25.36 -20.77
C TRP A 131 1.97 26.06 -21.90
N LEU A 132 2.89 25.37 -22.57
CA LEU A 132 3.82 25.98 -23.54
C LEU A 132 3.23 26.08 -24.95
N LYS A 133 2.30 25.20 -25.30
CA LYS A 133 1.96 24.99 -26.71
C LYS A 133 0.95 25.98 -27.27
N ASP A 134 0.16 26.65 -26.42
CA ASP A 134 -1.01 27.37 -26.92
C ASP A 134 -1.46 28.60 -26.11
N ASN A 135 -0.98 28.83 -24.89
CA ASN A 135 -1.46 29.93 -24.00
C ASN A 135 -3.01 30.03 -23.89
N LYS A 136 -3.73 28.96 -24.25
CA LYS A 136 -5.21 28.91 -24.29
C LYS A 136 -5.84 28.82 -22.91
N ILE A 137 -5.04 28.58 -21.87
CA ILE A 137 -5.48 28.37 -20.51
C ILE A 137 -5.09 29.57 -19.65
N LYS A 138 -6.05 30.09 -18.88
CA LYS A 138 -5.82 31.18 -17.94
C LYS A 138 -4.80 30.76 -16.87
N THR A 139 -3.92 31.68 -16.48
CA THR A 139 -2.91 31.46 -15.42
C THR A 139 -3.52 30.90 -14.13
N ALA A 140 -4.69 31.38 -13.73
CA ALA A 140 -5.39 30.86 -12.55
C ALA A 140 -5.71 29.36 -12.65
N THR A 141 -6.15 28.90 -13.83
CA THR A 141 -6.41 27.48 -14.10
C THR A 141 -5.10 26.68 -14.13
N ASN A 142 -4.02 27.24 -14.68
CA ASN A 142 -2.70 26.59 -14.65
C ASN A 142 -2.19 26.37 -13.22
N ILE A 143 -2.36 27.36 -12.34
CA ILE A 143 -2.01 27.24 -10.92
C ILE A 143 -2.88 26.17 -10.25
N HIS A 144 -4.17 26.10 -10.57
CA HIS A 144 -5.06 25.07 -10.05
C HIS A 144 -4.62 23.66 -10.49
N LEU A 145 -4.33 23.48 -11.78
CA LEU A 145 -3.82 22.21 -12.32
C LEU A 145 -2.51 21.79 -11.67
N TYR A 146 -1.57 22.73 -11.48
CA TYR A 146 -0.33 22.46 -10.75
C TYR A 146 -0.60 21.95 -9.33
N LYS A 147 -1.48 22.63 -8.58
CA LYS A 147 -1.85 22.23 -7.21
C LYS A 147 -2.50 20.84 -7.17
N SER A 148 -3.37 20.54 -8.12
CA SER A 148 -4.15 19.29 -8.12
C SER A 148 -3.39 18.09 -8.69
N LEU A 149 -2.44 18.28 -9.62
CA LEU A 149 -1.79 17.19 -10.36
C LEU A 149 -0.29 17.03 -10.06
N VAL A 150 0.40 18.11 -9.68
CA VAL A 150 1.86 18.08 -9.43
C VAL A 150 2.14 18.14 -7.94
N LYS A 151 1.54 19.10 -7.23
CA LYS A 151 1.71 19.25 -5.78
C LYS A 151 1.14 18.04 -5.03
N SER A 152 0.03 17.47 -5.49
CA SER A 152 -0.55 16.24 -4.91
C SER A 152 0.40 15.04 -5.00
N VAL A 153 1.11 14.87 -6.12
CA VAL A 153 2.13 13.81 -6.29
C VAL A 153 3.33 14.07 -5.36
N LEU A 154 3.79 15.32 -5.29
CA LEU A 154 4.92 15.68 -4.42
C LEU A 154 4.60 15.46 -2.94
N LEU A 155 3.37 15.76 -2.52
CA LEU A 155 2.93 15.66 -1.12
C LEU A 155 2.24 14.33 -0.78
N TYR A 156 2.21 13.38 -1.72
CA TYR A 156 1.62 12.06 -1.45
C TYR A 156 2.33 11.41 -0.26
N ASN A 157 1.55 10.97 0.72
CA ASN A 157 2.01 10.33 1.95
C ASN A 157 3.01 11.19 2.78
N CYS A 158 3.01 12.51 2.61
CA CYS A 158 3.63 13.40 3.59
C CYS A 158 2.73 13.49 4.82
N SER A 159 3.19 12.99 5.97
CA SER A 159 2.59 13.32 7.27
C SER A 159 2.72 14.83 7.53
N THR A 160 1.68 15.42 8.12
CA THR A 160 1.66 16.84 8.54
C THR A 160 2.12 16.98 9.98
#